data_AF-A0A512HLG3-F1
#
_entry.id   AF-A0A512HLG3-F1
#
_cell.length_a   1.000
_cell.length_b   1.000
_cell.length_c   1.000
_cell.angle_alpha   90.00
_cell.angle_beta   90.00
_cell.angle_gamma   90.00
#
_symmetry.space_group_name_H-M   'P 1'
#
loop_
_entity.id
_entity.type
_entity.pdbx_description
1 polymer ?
#
loop_
_entity_poly.entity_id
_entity_poly.type
_entity_poly.pdbx_seq_one_letter_code
_entity_poly.pdbx_strand_id
1 'polypeptide(L)'
;MSTANITPTTIDGIKRLAKTISKRDGVPHAVGLDRASIRAGYSNYTNARRVLMSSTTSTRPNFKTFISVWWRDPKTKARGTEIVEVSLPKPLDEIVETRHFKNARGLWNFKRWAPDLIVCQTNPQSEDGAISAACTAARTLQFMAATGLKPSKSDALPGGGGTGRLPGRDHCSSWFDPATKKKVILDEPYAAAVSDRQLERDAWADRNNWQIVKSAWGGIYFPDGGSELYLLSDRKKGTALEPIEAVLSALGAPVVPENCRRVATTDAEPFRTPGEIQMEAEKAAKALIPKTARVAGKASTTVPYKMLFASGTRPKTKMPVEKHSEVGKLLKEVLTATRGRAGVTKRVDQVRSELDNWAQLEYDRKTLPDGEFFDLYYHERVEVPEAERGVVGRAHHVERLQSAKAILVSAYPDSKPLRDLIKKIDLAIKSLEAWR
;
A
#
# COMPACT_ATOMS: atom_id res chain seq x y z
N MET A 1 -49.78 -24.56 21.57
CA MET A 1 -48.83 -25.69 21.46
C MET A 1 -47.66 -25.45 22.40
N SER A 2 -47.43 -26.36 23.35
CA SER A 2 -46.49 -26.18 24.46
C SER A 2 -45.04 -26.20 24.01
N THR A 3 -44.31 -25.10 24.18
CA THR A 3 -42.86 -24.96 23.90
C THR A 3 -41.97 -25.69 24.93
N ALA A 4 -42.51 -26.69 25.63
CA ALA A 4 -41.88 -27.27 26.83
C ALA A 4 -40.75 -28.28 26.53
N ASN A 5 -40.62 -28.76 25.28
CA ASN A 5 -39.69 -29.83 24.89
C ASN A 5 -38.71 -29.45 23.75
N ILE A 6 -38.42 -28.16 23.54
CA ILE A 6 -37.39 -27.77 22.58
C ILE A 6 -36.07 -27.58 23.31
N THR A 7 -35.14 -28.52 23.11
CA THR A 7 -33.76 -28.43 23.61
C THR A 7 -32.96 -27.49 22.70
N PRO A 8 -32.57 -26.29 23.14
CA PRO A 8 -31.87 -25.35 22.27
C PRO A 8 -30.44 -25.80 22.01
N THR A 9 -30.09 -25.95 20.72
CA THR A 9 -28.74 -26.35 20.25
C THR A 9 -27.84 -25.15 19.90
N THR A 10 -28.30 -23.91 20.13
CA THR A 10 -27.54 -22.68 19.82
C THR A 10 -27.56 -21.71 21.00
N ILE A 11 -26.56 -20.82 21.08
CA ILE A 11 -26.46 -19.80 22.15
C ILE A 11 -27.67 -18.86 22.11
N ASP A 12 -28.13 -18.48 20.92
CA ASP A 12 -29.31 -17.63 20.77
C ASP A 12 -30.60 -18.35 21.15
N GLY A 13 -30.69 -19.67 20.90
CA GLY A 13 -31.76 -20.52 21.42
C GLY A 13 -31.80 -20.53 22.95
N ILE A 14 -30.64 -20.67 23.60
CA ILE A 14 -30.51 -20.61 25.07
C ILE A 14 -30.94 -19.24 25.61
N LYS A 15 -30.53 -18.14 24.97
CA LYS A 15 -30.93 -16.78 25.38
C LYS A 15 -32.44 -16.55 25.27
N ARG A 16 -33.07 -17.04 24.20
CA ARG A 16 -34.54 -16.96 24.02
C ARG A 16 -35.27 -17.76 25.09
N LEU A 17 -34.81 -18.98 25.36
CA LEU A 17 -35.38 -19.83 26.42
C LEU A 17 -35.19 -19.21 27.81
N ALA A 18 -34.03 -18.62 28.07
CA ALA A 18 -33.73 -17.91 29.32
C ALA A 18 -34.65 -16.70 29.54
N LYS A 19 -35.02 -15.97 28.48
CA LYS A 19 -35.98 -14.86 28.55
C LYS A 19 -37.38 -15.36 28.94
N THR A 20 -37.80 -16.50 28.39
CA THR A 20 -39.07 -17.15 28.77
C THR A 20 -39.06 -17.64 30.21
N ILE A 21 -37.96 -18.28 30.65
CA ILE A 21 -37.80 -18.78 32.04
C ILE A 21 -37.76 -17.63 33.05
N SER A 22 -36.99 -16.58 32.76
CA SER A 22 -36.88 -15.40 33.62
C SER A 22 -38.23 -14.71 33.79
N LYS A 23 -39.03 -14.59 32.73
CA LYS A 23 -40.38 -14.02 32.78
C LYS A 23 -41.38 -14.92 33.52
N ARG A 24 -41.29 -16.24 33.35
CA ARG A 24 -42.20 -17.21 33.98
C ARG A 24 -41.93 -17.38 35.48
N ASP A 25 -40.66 -17.45 35.86
CA ASP A 25 -40.24 -17.82 37.22
C ASP A 25 -39.87 -16.59 38.08
N GLY A 26 -39.95 -15.37 37.53
CA GLY A 26 -39.62 -14.13 38.24
C GLY A 26 -38.14 -14.02 38.67
N VAL A 27 -37.24 -14.79 38.03
CA VAL A 27 -35.82 -14.84 38.39
C VAL A 27 -34.96 -13.90 37.53
N PRO A 28 -33.83 -13.39 38.05
CA PRO A 28 -32.87 -12.61 37.26
C PRO A 28 -32.44 -13.34 35.98
N HIS A 29 -32.20 -12.59 34.90
CA HIS A 29 -31.89 -13.17 33.60
C HIS A 29 -30.65 -14.09 33.61
N ALA A 30 -29.64 -13.77 34.44
CA ALA A 30 -28.46 -14.62 34.64
C ALA A 30 -28.83 -16.03 35.16
N VAL A 31 -29.72 -16.11 36.15
CA VAL A 31 -30.25 -17.38 36.67
C VAL A 31 -31.10 -18.09 35.61
N GLY A 32 -31.85 -17.31 34.80
CA GLY A 32 -32.57 -17.83 33.65
C GLY A 32 -31.67 -18.47 32.59
N LEU A 33 -30.48 -17.91 32.35
CA LEU A 33 -29.48 -18.44 31.41
C LEU A 33 -28.91 -19.77 31.89
N ASP A 34 -28.53 -19.89 33.16
CA ASP A 34 -28.02 -21.14 33.71
C ASP A 34 -29.08 -22.25 33.70
N ARG A 35 -30.33 -21.93 34.07
CA ARG A 35 -31.45 -22.89 33.99
C ARG A 35 -31.76 -23.32 32.55
N ALA A 36 -31.68 -22.40 31.59
CA ALA A 36 -31.85 -22.72 30.17
C ALA A 36 -30.72 -23.62 29.66
N SER A 37 -29.48 -23.40 30.11
CA SER A 37 -28.33 -24.22 29.77
C SER A 37 -28.39 -25.62 30.38
N ILE A 38 -28.85 -25.77 31.62
CA ILE A 38 -29.09 -27.07 32.26
C ILE A 38 -30.16 -27.86 31.50
N ARG A 39 -31.28 -27.21 31.12
CA ARG A 39 -32.31 -27.82 30.26
C ARG A 39 -31.78 -28.24 28.89
N ALA A 40 -30.73 -27.59 28.41
CA ALA A 40 -30.09 -27.90 27.14
C ALA A 40 -28.98 -28.97 27.26
N GLY A 41 -28.78 -29.56 28.45
CA GLY A 41 -27.78 -30.60 28.69
C GLY A 41 -26.39 -30.10 29.08
N TYR A 42 -26.23 -28.81 29.40
CA TYR A 42 -24.95 -28.22 29.83
C TYR A 42 -24.93 -27.95 31.33
N SER A 43 -23.74 -27.90 31.94
CA SER A 43 -23.64 -27.69 33.39
C SER A 43 -24.02 -26.27 33.84
N ASN A 44 -23.77 -25.24 33.01
CA ASN A 44 -24.16 -23.84 33.22
C ASN A 44 -24.02 -23.04 31.92
N TYR A 45 -24.39 -21.76 31.92
CA TYR A 45 -24.30 -20.90 30.73
C TYR A 45 -22.86 -20.72 30.22
N THR A 46 -21.89 -20.69 31.12
CA THR A 46 -20.47 -20.59 30.75
C THR A 46 -19.99 -21.86 30.05
N ASN A 47 -20.38 -23.04 30.53
CA ASN A 47 -20.12 -24.33 29.89
C ASN A 47 -20.84 -24.44 28.56
N ALA A 48 -22.13 -24.08 28.50
CA ALA A 48 -22.90 -24.06 27.25
C ALA A 48 -22.26 -23.14 26.22
N ARG A 49 -21.82 -21.95 26.63
CA ARG A 49 -21.12 -21.00 25.77
C ARG A 49 -19.77 -21.54 25.31
N ARG A 50 -18.98 -22.16 26.19
CA ARG A 50 -17.69 -22.76 25.83
C ARG A 50 -17.86 -23.93 24.86
N VAL A 51 -18.77 -24.85 25.18
CA VAL A 51 -19.07 -26.02 24.36
C VAL A 51 -19.64 -25.56 23.03
N LEU A 52 -20.71 -24.76 23.00
CA LEU A 52 -21.32 -24.29 21.75
C LEU A 52 -20.43 -23.36 20.92
N MET A 53 -19.51 -22.59 21.51
CA MET A 53 -18.50 -21.84 20.74
C MET A 53 -17.37 -22.73 20.22
N SER A 54 -17.08 -23.84 20.90
CA SER A 54 -16.12 -24.85 20.42
C SER A 54 -16.72 -25.86 19.44
N SER A 55 -18.03 -26.14 19.56
CA SER A 55 -18.79 -27.13 18.79
C SER A 55 -19.62 -26.49 17.68
N THR A 56 -19.70 -25.16 17.62
CA THR A 56 -19.52 -24.52 16.33
C THR A 56 -18.10 -24.85 15.87
N THR A 57 -17.96 -25.98 15.18
CA THR A 57 -17.29 -25.98 13.87
C THR A 57 -17.91 -24.84 13.08
N SER A 58 -17.50 -23.61 13.41
CA SER A 58 -17.51 -22.52 12.48
C SER A 58 -16.70 -23.08 11.33
N THR A 59 -17.40 -23.52 10.29
CA THR A 59 -16.96 -23.28 8.94
C THR A 59 -16.57 -21.81 8.94
N ARG A 60 -15.29 -21.53 9.23
CA ARG A 60 -14.74 -20.20 9.09
C ARG A 60 -15.18 -19.76 7.70
N PRO A 61 -15.77 -18.57 7.53
CA PRO A 61 -16.22 -18.13 6.23
C PRO A 61 -15.08 -18.33 5.25
N ASN A 62 -15.31 -19.21 4.27
CA ASN A 62 -14.30 -19.57 3.30
C ASN A 62 -14.48 -18.63 2.11
N PHE A 63 -13.61 -17.63 2.04
CA PHE A 63 -13.63 -16.64 0.99
C PHE A 63 -12.86 -17.19 -0.20
N LYS A 64 -13.56 -17.32 -1.33
CA LYS A 64 -12.92 -17.67 -2.59
C LYS A 64 -12.17 -16.46 -3.11
N THR A 65 -10.89 -16.68 -3.38
CA THR A 65 -10.03 -15.71 -4.07
C THR A 65 -9.52 -16.36 -5.35
N PHE A 66 -9.52 -15.60 -6.43
CA PHE A 66 -9.09 -16.01 -7.74
C PHE A 66 -7.78 -15.32 -8.09
N ILE A 67 -6.90 -16.07 -8.74
CA ILE A 67 -5.58 -15.61 -9.17
C ILE A 67 -5.49 -15.83 -10.66
N SER A 68 -5.51 -14.75 -11.44
CA SER A 68 -5.47 -14.79 -12.90
C SER A 68 -4.08 -14.43 -13.43
N VAL A 69 -3.55 -15.27 -14.33
CA VAL A 69 -2.24 -15.10 -14.95
C VAL A 69 -2.37 -15.31 -16.46
N TRP A 70 -2.22 -14.23 -17.22
CA TRP A 70 -2.13 -14.31 -18.68
C TRP A 70 -0.71 -14.69 -19.11
N TRP A 71 -0.59 -15.59 -20.07
CA TRP A 71 0.70 -16.07 -20.59
C TRP A 71 0.73 -16.10 -22.11
N ARG A 72 1.96 -16.05 -22.65
CA ARG A 72 2.20 -16.16 -24.09
C ARG A 72 3.56 -16.77 -24.36
N ASP A 73 3.56 -17.89 -25.06
CA ASP A 73 4.77 -18.52 -25.55
C ASP A 73 5.29 -17.78 -26.80
N PRO A 74 6.50 -17.19 -26.75
CA PRO A 74 7.06 -16.47 -27.88
C PRO A 74 7.45 -17.39 -29.06
N LYS A 75 7.74 -18.67 -28.79
CA LYS A 75 8.17 -19.68 -29.78
C LYS A 75 6.98 -20.26 -30.51
N THR A 76 6.01 -20.82 -29.79
CA THR A 76 4.83 -21.47 -30.39
C THR A 76 3.72 -20.48 -30.74
N LYS A 77 3.80 -19.23 -30.26
CA LYS A 77 2.73 -18.20 -30.32
C LYS A 77 1.46 -18.57 -29.55
N ALA A 78 1.46 -19.68 -28.82
CA ALA A 78 0.38 -20.05 -27.92
C ALA A 78 0.20 -18.96 -26.84
N ARG A 79 -1.04 -18.78 -26.40
CA ARG A 79 -1.41 -17.82 -25.36
C ARG A 79 -2.63 -18.35 -24.63
N GLY A 80 -2.77 -17.97 -23.37
CA GLY A 80 -3.87 -18.40 -22.53
C GLY A 80 -3.95 -17.58 -21.25
N THR A 81 -4.98 -17.86 -20.46
CA THR A 81 -5.14 -17.30 -19.12
C THR A 81 -5.37 -18.43 -18.15
N GLU A 82 -4.46 -18.58 -17.19
CA GLU A 82 -4.64 -19.53 -16.10
C GLU A 82 -5.33 -18.84 -14.93
N ILE A 83 -6.37 -19.46 -14.39
CA ILE A 83 -7.08 -18.98 -13.21
C ILE A 83 -7.03 -20.07 -12.13
N VAL A 84 -6.47 -19.73 -10.98
CA VAL A 84 -6.43 -20.61 -9.79
C VAL A 84 -7.38 -20.07 -8.73
N GLU A 85 -8.28 -20.94 -8.24
CA GLU A 85 -9.15 -20.66 -7.08
C GLU A 85 -8.44 -21.08 -5.79
N VAL A 86 -8.33 -20.16 -4.83
CA VAL A 86 -7.84 -20.42 -3.48
C VAL A 86 -8.90 -20.07 -2.44
N SER A 87 -9.05 -20.97 -1.48
CA SER A 87 -9.96 -20.84 -0.32
C SER A 87 -9.21 -20.20 0.85
N LEU A 88 -9.65 -19.03 1.30
CA LEU A 88 -8.99 -18.26 2.37
C LEU A 88 -9.93 -18.03 3.56
N PRO A 89 -9.42 -18.02 4.81
CA PRO A 89 -10.24 -17.83 6.01
C PRO A 89 -10.74 -16.39 6.22
N LYS A 90 -10.28 -15.44 5.40
CA LYS A 90 -10.56 -14.01 5.50
C LYS A 90 -10.72 -13.41 4.10
N PRO A 91 -11.46 -12.30 3.94
CA PRO A 91 -11.54 -11.62 2.67
C PRO A 91 -10.16 -11.04 2.30
N LEU A 92 -9.90 -10.93 0.99
CA LEU A 92 -8.56 -10.59 0.52
C LEU A 92 -8.09 -9.19 0.99
N ASP A 93 -9.01 -8.25 1.23
CA ASP A 93 -8.68 -6.90 1.74
C ASP A 93 -8.15 -6.92 3.19
N GLU A 94 -8.54 -7.90 4.00
CA GLU A 94 -7.99 -8.09 5.36
C GLU A 94 -6.62 -8.79 5.33
N ILE A 95 -6.40 -9.61 4.30
CA ILE A 95 -5.16 -10.38 4.12
C ILE A 95 -4.06 -9.49 3.54
N VAL A 96 -4.32 -8.73 2.47
CA VAL A 96 -3.28 -7.97 1.77
C VAL A 96 -3.78 -6.60 1.31
N GLU A 97 -3.11 -5.56 1.80
CA GLU A 97 -3.31 -4.19 1.33
C GLU A 97 -2.47 -3.92 0.07
N THR A 98 -2.90 -2.97 -0.77
CA THR A 98 -2.23 -2.62 -2.04
C THR A 98 -0.73 -2.34 -1.87
N ARG A 99 -0.32 -1.69 -0.79
CA ARG A 99 1.09 -1.35 -0.51
C ARG A 99 1.98 -2.57 -0.23
N HIS A 100 1.38 -3.71 0.15
CA HIS A 100 2.11 -4.92 0.54
C HIS A 100 2.46 -5.82 -0.66
N PHE A 101 1.74 -5.70 -1.79
CA PHE A 101 1.98 -6.52 -2.99
C PHE A 101 3.44 -6.47 -3.45
N LYS A 102 4.02 -5.27 -3.55
CA LYS A 102 5.41 -5.07 -4.02
C LYS A 102 6.48 -5.55 -3.03
N ASN A 103 6.11 -5.93 -1.81
CA ASN A 103 7.07 -6.36 -0.78
C ASN A 103 7.08 -7.89 -0.58
N ALA A 104 6.08 -8.61 -1.08
CA ALA A 104 6.03 -10.07 -1.02
C ALA A 104 6.45 -10.66 -2.37
N ARG A 105 7.47 -11.52 -2.38
CA ARG A 105 8.01 -12.13 -3.61
C ARG A 105 6.95 -12.82 -4.45
N GLY A 106 6.02 -13.56 -3.84
CA GLY A 106 4.94 -14.21 -4.58
C GLY A 106 3.85 -13.28 -5.13
N LEU A 107 3.79 -12.02 -4.68
CA LEU A 107 2.75 -11.05 -5.06
C LEU A 107 3.28 -9.81 -5.80
N TRP A 108 4.59 -9.65 -5.95
CA TRP A 108 5.23 -8.45 -6.51
C TRP A 108 4.80 -8.11 -7.95
N ASN A 109 4.47 -9.13 -8.73
CA ASN A 109 3.98 -9.01 -10.10
C ASN A 109 2.46 -9.00 -10.16
N PHE A 110 1.75 -9.07 -9.03
CA PHE A 110 0.30 -9.09 -8.99
C PHE A 110 -0.26 -7.72 -8.59
N LYS A 111 -1.49 -7.48 -9.00
CA LYS A 111 -2.30 -6.33 -8.59
C LYS A 111 -3.71 -6.79 -8.27
N ARG A 112 -4.31 -6.13 -7.27
CA ARG A 112 -5.75 -6.21 -6.98
C ARG A 112 -6.58 -5.68 -8.15
N TRP A 113 -7.50 -6.50 -8.65
CA TRP A 113 -8.44 -6.11 -9.72
C TRP A 113 -9.88 -5.98 -9.22
N ALA A 114 -10.35 -6.97 -8.46
CA ALA A 114 -11.67 -6.99 -7.83
C ALA A 114 -11.57 -7.50 -6.38
N PRO A 115 -12.62 -7.41 -5.53
CA PRO A 115 -12.63 -7.84 -4.12
C PRO A 115 -12.30 -9.33 -3.85
N ASP A 116 -12.30 -10.15 -4.88
CA ASP A 116 -11.93 -11.57 -4.85
C ASP A 116 -10.88 -11.92 -5.93
N LEU A 117 -10.37 -10.97 -6.71
CA LEU A 117 -9.46 -11.24 -7.84
C LEU A 117 -8.14 -10.47 -7.75
N ILE A 118 -7.03 -11.19 -7.94
CA ILE A 118 -5.72 -10.62 -8.27
C ILE A 118 -5.28 -11.04 -9.66
N VAL A 119 -4.62 -10.13 -10.37
CA VAL A 119 -4.17 -10.33 -11.76
C VAL A 119 -2.66 -10.12 -11.84
N CYS A 120 -1.97 -11.01 -12.53
CA CYS A 120 -0.55 -10.87 -12.84
C CYS A 120 -0.34 -9.76 -13.89
N GLN A 121 0.59 -8.86 -13.61
CA GLN A 121 0.98 -7.75 -14.47
C GLN A 121 2.11 -8.12 -15.44
N THR A 122 2.76 -9.26 -15.22
CA THR A 122 3.78 -9.82 -16.10
C THR A 122 3.20 -10.99 -16.87
N ASN A 123 3.77 -11.26 -18.04
CA ASN A 123 3.29 -12.31 -18.92
C ASN A 123 4.32 -13.45 -18.95
N PRO A 124 4.08 -14.56 -18.22
CA PRO A 124 4.92 -15.74 -18.33
C PRO A 124 4.99 -16.25 -19.77
N GLN A 125 6.11 -16.88 -20.10
CA GLN A 125 6.39 -17.39 -21.45
C GLN A 125 5.88 -18.82 -21.69
N SER A 126 5.16 -19.40 -20.73
CA SER A 126 4.59 -20.75 -20.82
C SER A 126 3.37 -20.88 -19.90
N GLU A 127 2.52 -21.87 -20.18
CA GLU A 127 1.41 -22.28 -19.33
C GLU A 127 1.90 -22.70 -17.94
N ASP A 128 2.91 -23.58 -17.87
CA ASP A 128 3.49 -24.04 -16.60
C ASP A 128 4.02 -22.89 -15.75
N GLY A 129 4.66 -21.91 -16.38
CA GLY A 129 5.14 -20.70 -15.71
C GLY A 129 3.99 -19.85 -15.15
N ALA A 130 2.84 -19.84 -15.83
CA ALA A 130 1.64 -19.15 -15.35
C ALA A 130 1.02 -19.85 -14.15
N ILE A 131 0.88 -21.19 -14.20
CA ILE A 131 0.37 -22.00 -13.09
C ILE A 131 1.29 -21.90 -11.88
N SER A 132 2.61 -22.02 -12.08
CA SER A 132 3.60 -21.89 -11.00
C SER A 132 3.56 -20.51 -10.34
N ALA A 133 3.44 -19.44 -11.13
CA ALA A 133 3.27 -18.09 -10.59
C ALA A 133 1.96 -17.93 -9.79
N ALA A 134 0.85 -18.49 -10.29
CA ALA A 134 -0.43 -18.47 -9.60
C ALA A 134 -0.38 -19.24 -8.27
N CYS A 135 0.25 -20.43 -8.25
CA CYS A 135 0.42 -21.24 -7.04
C CYS A 135 1.33 -20.54 -6.02
N THR A 136 2.41 -19.89 -6.45
CA THR A 136 3.28 -19.10 -5.58
C THR A 136 2.53 -17.95 -4.92
N ALA A 137 1.67 -17.24 -5.68
CA ALA A 137 0.79 -16.22 -5.15
C ALA A 137 -0.23 -16.81 -4.15
N ALA A 138 -0.83 -17.97 -4.46
CA ALA A 138 -1.76 -18.67 -3.57
C ALA A 138 -1.10 -19.02 -2.22
N ARG A 139 0.09 -19.63 -2.23
CA ARG A 139 0.85 -19.95 -1.02
C ARG A 139 1.18 -18.70 -0.21
N THR A 140 1.56 -17.61 -0.89
CA THR A 140 1.82 -16.33 -0.20
C THR A 140 0.57 -15.82 0.52
N LEU A 141 -0.61 -15.90 -0.11
CA LEU A 141 -1.87 -15.51 0.52
C LEU A 141 -2.27 -16.45 1.66
N GLN A 142 -2.07 -17.76 1.53
CA GLN A 142 -2.30 -18.74 2.59
C GLN A 142 -1.43 -18.43 3.82
N PHE A 143 -0.13 -18.19 3.62
CA PHE A 143 0.79 -17.82 4.67
C PHE A 143 0.34 -16.53 5.40
N MET A 144 0.00 -15.48 4.64
CA MET A 144 -0.45 -14.21 5.19
C MET A 144 -1.78 -14.34 5.95
N ALA A 145 -2.72 -15.13 5.43
CA ALA A 145 -4.03 -15.33 6.03
C ALA A 145 -3.93 -16.11 7.35
N ALA A 146 -3.04 -17.10 7.40
CA ALA A 146 -2.83 -17.95 8.55
C ALA A 146 -2.07 -17.21 9.66
N THR A 147 -0.91 -16.64 9.34
CA THR A 147 -0.01 -16.04 10.33
C THR A 147 -0.38 -14.61 10.70
N GLY A 148 -1.10 -13.91 9.84
CA GLY A 148 -1.37 -12.46 9.98
C GLY A 148 -0.16 -11.56 9.71
N LEU A 149 1.01 -12.15 9.39
CA LEU A 149 2.23 -11.40 9.09
C LEU A 149 2.08 -10.60 7.79
N LYS A 150 2.72 -9.43 7.75
CA LYS A 150 2.75 -8.55 6.58
C LYS A 150 4.19 -8.44 6.04
N PRO A 151 4.37 -8.33 4.72
CA PRO A 151 5.71 -8.26 4.13
C PRO A 151 6.37 -6.90 4.39
N SER A 152 7.67 -6.92 4.63
CA SER A 152 8.50 -5.76 4.93
C SER A 152 9.59 -5.57 3.88
N LYS A 153 9.98 -4.30 3.64
CA LYS A 153 11.11 -3.97 2.77
C LYS A 153 12.47 -4.04 3.47
N SER A 154 12.47 -3.92 4.81
CA SER A 154 13.72 -3.83 5.56
C SER A 154 14.19 -5.23 5.95
N ASP A 155 15.38 -5.62 5.50
CA ASP A 155 16.06 -6.79 6.06
C ASP A 155 16.36 -6.53 7.55
N ALA A 156 16.19 -7.56 8.37
CA ALA A 156 16.45 -7.52 9.80
C ALA A 156 17.58 -8.46 10.22
N LEU A 157 18.08 -9.28 9.28
CA LEU A 157 19.20 -10.16 9.57
C LEU A 157 20.45 -9.32 9.86
N PRO A 158 21.24 -9.69 10.88
CA PRO A 158 22.54 -9.06 11.12
C PRO A 158 23.52 -9.39 9.98
N GLY A 159 24.27 -8.39 9.51
CA GLY A 159 25.49 -8.58 8.73
C GLY A 159 25.40 -8.25 7.23
N GLY A 160 25.78 -7.02 6.88
CA GLY A 160 26.12 -6.59 5.51
C GLY A 160 27.56 -6.91 5.07
N GLY A 161 28.26 -7.86 5.70
CA GLY A 161 29.63 -8.20 5.34
C GLY A 161 30.12 -9.56 5.83
N GLY A 162 30.80 -10.30 4.93
CA GLY A 162 31.76 -11.39 5.13
C GLY A 162 31.38 -12.59 6.00
N THR A 163 31.14 -12.39 7.28
CA THR A 163 31.06 -13.43 8.32
C THR A 163 29.73 -13.45 9.08
N GLY A 164 28.84 -12.49 8.82
CA GLY A 164 27.53 -12.38 9.48
C GLY A 164 26.36 -13.05 8.75
N ARG A 165 26.56 -13.56 7.53
CA ARG A 165 25.48 -14.13 6.70
C ARG A 165 25.08 -15.51 7.21
N LEU A 166 23.77 -15.75 7.31
CA LEU A 166 23.20 -17.05 7.63
C LEU A 166 23.74 -18.13 6.66
N PRO A 167 24.35 -19.24 7.15
CA PRO A 167 24.87 -20.31 6.30
C PRO A 167 23.77 -20.97 5.47
N GLY A 168 24.03 -21.16 4.17
CA GLY A 168 23.03 -21.75 3.25
C GLY A 168 21.81 -20.87 2.99
N ARG A 169 21.86 -19.57 3.34
CA ARG A 169 20.77 -18.61 3.11
C ARG A 169 20.37 -18.56 1.63
N ASP A 170 19.09 -18.77 1.37
CA ASP A 170 18.52 -18.66 0.04
C ASP A 170 17.03 -18.30 0.08
N HIS A 171 16.56 -17.62 -0.97
CA HIS A 171 15.17 -17.17 -1.10
C HIS A 171 14.57 -16.43 0.11
N CYS A 172 15.40 -15.72 0.86
CA CYS A 172 14.97 -14.99 2.05
C CYS A 172 13.91 -13.92 1.77
N SER A 173 12.98 -13.77 2.71
CA SER A 173 11.98 -12.70 2.72
C SER A 173 11.75 -12.14 4.12
N SER A 174 11.44 -10.84 4.22
CA SER A 174 11.27 -10.15 5.50
C SER A 174 9.81 -9.83 5.78
N TRP A 175 9.37 -10.09 7.01
CA TRP A 175 7.99 -9.96 7.45
C TRP A 175 7.93 -9.27 8.81
N PHE A 176 6.75 -8.77 9.17
CA PHE A 176 6.50 -8.22 10.49
C PHE A 176 5.08 -8.53 10.95
N ASP A 177 4.91 -8.64 12.25
CA ASP A 177 3.62 -8.73 12.89
C ASP A 177 3.03 -7.31 13.04
N PRO A 178 1.87 -7.00 12.45
CA PRO A 178 1.27 -5.68 12.56
C PRO A 178 0.82 -5.32 13.98
N ALA A 179 0.57 -6.28 14.88
CA ALA A 179 0.18 -6.03 16.26
C ALA A 179 1.38 -5.64 17.13
N THR A 180 2.44 -6.44 17.11
CA THR A 180 3.64 -6.21 17.94
C THR A 180 4.70 -5.34 17.26
N LYS A 181 4.60 -5.11 15.95
CA LYS A 181 5.61 -4.47 15.08
C LYS A 181 6.97 -5.18 15.05
N LYS A 182 7.03 -6.39 15.59
CA LYS A 182 8.24 -7.21 15.61
C LYS A 182 8.43 -7.92 14.27
N LYS A 183 9.68 -8.18 13.92
CA LYS A 183 10.07 -8.73 12.63
C LYS A 183 10.29 -10.24 12.70
N VAL A 184 9.99 -10.91 11.60
CA VAL A 184 10.26 -12.32 11.34
C VAL A 184 10.88 -12.40 9.95
N ILE A 185 11.91 -13.23 9.80
CA ILE A 185 12.54 -13.50 8.52
C ILE A 185 12.18 -14.93 8.12
N LEU A 186 11.86 -15.13 6.85
CA LEU A 186 11.74 -16.46 6.26
C LEU A 186 12.99 -16.70 5.43
N ASP A 187 13.55 -17.90 5.54
CA ASP A 187 14.62 -18.42 4.69
C ASP A 187 14.09 -19.71 4.05
N GLU A 188 14.17 -19.81 2.73
CA GLU A 188 13.56 -20.92 1.97
C GLU A 188 14.58 -21.62 1.05
N PRO A 189 15.69 -22.15 1.59
CA PRO A 189 16.70 -22.81 0.80
C PRO A 189 16.26 -24.19 0.31
N TYR A 190 16.87 -24.61 -0.79
CA TYR A 190 16.81 -26.01 -1.21
C TYR A 190 17.46 -26.91 -0.16
N ALA A 191 16.87 -28.07 0.12
CA ALA A 191 17.33 -28.98 1.17
C ALA A 191 18.85 -29.29 1.09
N ALA A 192 19.38 -29.49 -0.12
CA ALA A 192 20.80 -29.75 -0.36
C ALA A 192 21.73 -28.58 0.05
N ALA A 193 21.23 -27.34 0.11
CA ALA A 193 22.02 -26.18 0.54
C ALA A 193 22.21 -26.12 2.06
N VAL A 194 21.40 -26.86 2.83
CA VAL A 194 21.37 -26.83 4.30
C VAL A 194 21.74 -28.17 4.94
N SER A 195 21.60 -29.30 4.24
CA SER A 195 21.80 -30.66 4.79
C SER A 195 23.10 -30.79 5.60
N ASP A 196 24.20 -30.27 5.08
CA ASP A 196 25.54 -30.42 5.70
C ASP A 196 25.92 -29.20 6.57
N ARG A 197 25.03 -28.21 6.67
CA ARG A 197 25.29 -26.92 7.32
C ARG A 197 24.39 -26.64 8.51
N GLN A 198 23.61 -27.63 8.96
CA GLN A 198 22.68 -27.45 10.08
C GLN A 198 23.42 -27.02 11.36
N LEU A 199 24.55 -27.68 11.68
CA LEU A 199 25.39 -27.31 12.82
C LEU A 199 25.92 -25.87 12.73
N GLU A 200 26.29 -25.42 11.53
CA GLU A 200 26.74 -24.04 11.30
C GLU A 200 25.62 -23.02 11.50
N ARG A 201 24.38 -23.38 11.11
CA ARG A 201 23.19 -22.54 11.29
C ARG A 201 22.82 -22.44 12.77
N ASP A 202 22.89 -23.53 13.52
CA ASP A 202 22.63 -23.54 14.96
C ASP A 202 23.69 -22.69 15.69
N ALA A 203 24.97 -22.87 15.36
CA ALA A 203 26.06 -22.04 15.88
C ALA A 203 25.93 -20.56 15.47
N TRP A 204 25.40 -20.26 14.28
CA TRP A 204 25.10 -18.88 13.88
C TRP A 204 23.94 -18.30 14.71
N ALA A 205 22.89 -19.08 14.95
CA ALA A 205 21.73 -18.66 15.72
C ALA A 205 22.12 -18.33 17.17
N ASP A 206 22.91 -19.18 17.82
CA ASP A 206 23.38 -18.95 19.19
C ASP A 206 24.29 -17.72 19.28
N ARG A 207 25.26 -17.58 18.35
CA ARG A 207 26.18 -16.43 18.33
C ARG A 207 25.47 -15.09 18.13
N ASN A 208 24.41 -15.06 17.32
CA ASN A 208 23.69 -13.82 17.02
C ASN A 208 22.50 -13.57 17.96
N ASN A 209 22.19 -14.50 18.88
CA ASN A 209 20.99 -14.49 19.71
C ASN A 209 19.68 -14.54 18.88
N TRP A 210 19.67 -15.42 17.87
CA TRP A 210 18.53 -15.72 17.01
C TRP A 210 17.97 -17.11 17.30
N GLN A 211 16.72 -17.31 16.92
CA GLN A 211 16.04 -18.59 16.90
C GLN A 211 15.75 -18.95 15.44
N ILE A 212 15.99 -20.20 15.09
CA ILE A 212 15.68 -20.78 13.79
C ILE A 212 14.74 -21.96 14.02
N VAL A 213 13.59 -21.98 13.34
CA VAL A 213 12.60 -23.06 13.43
C VAL A 213 12.28 -23.52 12.02
N LYS A 214 12.46 -24.82 11.73
CA LYS A 214 12.01 -25.43 10.48
C LYS A 214 10.50 -25.65 10.54
N SER A 215 9.79 -25.24 9.48
CA SER A 215 8.34 -25.38 9.38
C SER A 215 7.93 -26.69 8.73
N ALA A 216 6.83 -27.28 9.22
CA ALA A 216 6.23 -28.48 8.63
C ALA A 216 5.41 -28.18 7.35
N TRP A 217 5.03 -26.91 7.12
CA TRP A 217 4.12 -26.53 6.03
C TRP A 217 4.77 -26.50 4.64
N GLY A 218 6.06 -26.79 4.49
CA GLY A 218 6.74 -26.88 3.19
C GLY A 218 7.19 -25.54 2.59
N GLY A 219 6.39 -24.47 2.69
CA GLY A 219 6.82 -23.11 2.37
C GLY A 219 6.06 -22.40 1.25
N ILE A 220 6.55 -21.22 0.90
CA ILE A 220 5.99 -20.31 -0.11
C ILE A 220 6.71 -20.47 -1.44
N TYR A 221 8.04 -20.59 -1.44
CA TYR A 221 8.85 -20.48 -2.65
C TYR A 221 8.63 -21.66 -3.61
N PHE A 222 9.11 -22.86 -3.27
CA PHE A 222 9.04 -24.02 -4.16
C PHE A 222 9.02 -25.36 -3.39
N PRO A 223 7.95 -25.61 -2.59
CA PRO A 223 7.88 -26.76 -1.69
C PRO A 223 7.92 -28.12 -2.41
N ASP A 224 7.36 -28.18 -3.62
CA ASP A 224 7.34 -29.34 -4.51
C ASP A 224 8.71 -29.66 -5.14
N GLY A 225 9.58 -28.64 -5.27
CA GLY A 225 10.94 -28.81 -5.77
C GLY A 225 12.02 -28.88 -4.70
N GLY A 226 11.65 -29.11 -3.43
CA GLY A 226 12.59 -29.35 -2.35
C GLY A 226 13.12 -28.10 -1.65
N SER A 227 12.45 -26.94 -1.77
CA SER A 227 12.70 -25.81 -0.85
C SER A 227 12.07 -26.09 0.51
N GLU A 228 12.76 -25.71 1.59
CA GLU A 228 12.29 -25.90 2.95
C GLU A 228 12.10 -24.55 3.66
N LEU A 229 10.98 -24.35 4.36
CA LEU A 229 10.72 -23.11 5.09
C LEU A 229 11.38 -23.11 6.47
N TYR A 230 12.25 -22.13 6.72
CA TYR A 230 12.78 -21.80 8.03
C TYR A 230 12.27 -20.42 8.49
N LEU A 231 11.77 -20.37 9.72
CA LEU A 231 11.39 -19.15 10.42
C LEU A 231 12.57 -18.67 11.26
N LEU A 232 12.89 -17.39 11.17
CA LEU A 232 13.99 -16.76 11.90
C LEU A 232 13.51 -15.51 12.65
N SER A 233 13.94 -15.40 13.91
CA SER A 233 13.59 -14.27 14.78
C SER A 233 14.68 -14.01 15.81
N ASP A 234 14.87 -12.76 16.20
CA ASP A 234 15.76 -12.38 17.31
C ASP A 234 15.12 -12.79 18.65
N ARG A 235 15.85 -13.52 19.51
CA ARG A 235 15.29 -14.07 20.76
C ARG A 235 14.82 -12.99 21.75
N LYS A 236 15.33 -11.75 21.66
CA LYS A 236 14.98 -10.63 22.55
C LYS A 236 13.99 -9.66 21.90
N LYS A 237 14.27 -9.27 20.65
CA LYS A 237 13.53 -8.20 19.94
C LYS A 237 12.46 -8.73 19.00
N GLY A 238 12.57 -9.99 18.59
CA GLY A 238 11.73 -10.63 17.59
C GLY A 238 10.44 -11.23 18.14
N THR A 239 9.61 -11.70 17.22
CA THR A 239 8.34 -12.40 17.50
C THR A 239 8.63 -13.83 17.94
N ALA A 240 7.82 -14.38 18.85
CA ALA A 240 7.86 -15.80 19.21
C ALA A 240 7.49 -16.66 17.99
N LEU A 241 8.28 -17.69 17.69
CA LEU A 241 8.12 -18.49 16.49
C LEU A 241 7.15 -19.67 16.69
N GLU A 242 6.98 -20.16 17.91
CA GLU A 242 6.18 -21.33 18.24
C GLU A 242 4.70 -21.14 17.86
N PRO A 243 4.04 -19.99 18.13
CA PRO A 243 2.65 -19.80 17.71
C PRO A 243 2.50 -19.69 16.19
N ILE A 244 3.51 -19.13 15.50
CA ILE A 244 3.51 -19.04 14.04
C ILE A 244 3.60 -20.44 13.46
N GLU A 245 4.55 -21.25 13.95
CA GLU A 245 4.73 -22.61 13.47
C GLU A 245 3.53 -23.51 13.79
N ALA A 246 2.91 -23.38 14.97
CA ALA A 246 1.69 -24.13 15.29
C ALA A 246 0.55 -23.84 14.31
N VAL A 247 0.42 -22.59 13.87
CA VAL A 247 -0.58 -22.21 12.87
C VAL A 247 -0.23 -22.74 11.48
N LEU A 248 1.05 -22.69 11.09
CA LEU A 248 1.51 -23.23 9.80
C LEU A 248 1.40 -24.75 9.73
N SER A 249 1.79 -25.47 10.77
CA SER A 249 1.65 -26.92 10.91
C SER A 249 0.19 -27.38 10.84
N ALA A 250 -0.76 -26.53 11.24
CA ALA A 250 -2.19 -26.81 11.14
C ALA A 250 -2.79 -26.47 9.76
N LEU A 251 -2.04 -25.85 8.85
CA LEU A 251 -2.48 -25.64 7.48
C LEU A 251 -2.44 -26.95 6.69
N GLY A 252 -3.39 -27.10 5.77
CA GLY A 252 -3.30 -28.15 4.76
C GLY A 252 -2.08 -27.96 3.85
N ALA A 253 -1.81 -28.97 3.02
CA ALA A 253 -0.68 -28.93 2.08
C ALA A 253 -0.66 -27.63 1.25
N PRO A 254 0.53 -27.06 0.97
CA PRO A 254 0.65 -25.90 0.10
C PRO A 254 0.02 -26.12 -1.27
N VAL A 255 -0.51 -25.04 -1.84
CA VAL A 255 -1.00 -25.05 -3.22
C VAL A 255 0.19 -25.16 -4.17
N VAL A 256 0.24 -26.20 -4.99
CA VAL A 256 1.25 -26.50 -6.01
C VAL A 256 0.54 -26.85 -7.32
N PRO A 257 1.21 -26.80 -8.49
CA PRO A 257 0.56 -27.07 -9.78
C PRO A 257 -0.29 -28.35 -9.81
N GLU A 258 0.15 -29.41 -9.12
CA GLU A 258 -0.47 -30.73 -9.08
C GLU A 258 -1.78 -30.77 -8.27
N ASN A 259 -1.93 -29.92 -7.25
CA ASN A 259 -3.10 -29.90 -6.37
C ASN A 259 -3.94 -28.61 -6.49
N CYS A 260 -3.51 -27.67 -7.33
CA CYS A 260 -4.18 -26.38 -7.47
C CYS A 260 -5.54 -26.55 -8.15
N ARG A 261 -6.53 -25.80 -7.67
CA ARG A 261 -7.86 -25.79 -8.28
C ARG A 261 -7.88 -24.83 -9.46
N ARG A 262 -7.63 -25.37 -10.66
CA ARG A 262 -7.74 -24.64 -11.93
C ARG A 262 -9.22 -24.37 -12.25
N VAL A 263 -9.52 -23.15 -12.66
CA VAL A 263 -10.83 -22.77 -13.19
C VAL A 263 -10.75 -22.84 -14.70
N ALA A 264 -11.63 -23.65 -15.31
CA ALA A 264 -11.69 -23.76 -16.76
C ALA A 264 -12.18 -22.43 -17.36
N THR A 265 -11.41 -21.89 -18.31
CA THR A 265 -11.80 -20.75 -19.12
C THR A 265 -11.97 -21.21 -20.56
N THR A 266 -13.06 -20.82 -21.22
CA THR A 266 -13.23 -21.04 -22.66
C THR A 266 -13.01 -19.71 -23.40
N ASP A 267 -12.53 -19.78 -24.65
CA ASP A 267 -12.31 -18.57 -25.46
C ASP A 267 -13.61 -17.83 -25.80
N ALA A 268 -14.75 -18.53 -25.75
CA ALA A 268 -16.06 -17.97 -26.07
C ALA A 268 -16.59 -17.04 -24.96
N GLU A 269 -16.34 -17.36 -23.69
CA GLU A 269 -16.77 -16.57 -22.54
C GLU A 269 -15.68 -16.51 -21.47
N PRO A 270 -14.97 -15.37 -21.31
CA PRO A 270 -13.97 -15.24 -20.27
C PRO A 270 -14.64 -15.36 -18.90
N PHE A 271 -14.09 -16.23 -18.04
CA PHE A 271 -14.58 -16.40 -16.68
C PHE A 271 -14.53 -15.07 -15.93
N ARG A 272 -15.67 -14.69 -15.32
CA ARG A 272 -15.80 -13.49 -14.50
C ARG A 272 -16.04 -13.87 -13.05
N THR A 273 -15.28 -13.26 -12.16
CA THR A 273 -15.41 -13.52 -10.72
C THR A 273 -16.67 -12.84 -10.14
N PRO A 274 -17.27 -13.39 -9.07
CA PRO A 274 -18.37 -12.73 -8.36
C PRO A 274 -18.08 -11.27 -8.00
N GLY A 275 -16.86 -10.96 -7.55
CA GLY A 275 -16.46 -9.59 -7.21
C GLY A 275 -16.36 -8.66 -8.41
N GLU A 276 -15.98 -9.15 -9.60
CA GLU A 276 -16.02 -8.35 -10.83
C GLU A 276 -17.44 -8.02 -11.26
N ILE A 277 -18.35 -9.00 -11.17
CA ILE A 277 -19.77 -8.82 -11.48
C ILE A 277 -20.38 -7.78 -10.54
N GLN A 278 -20.10 -7.88 -9.23
CA GLN A 278 -20.54 -6.90 -8.25
C GLN A 278 -19.99 -5.51 -8.53
N MET A 279 -18.69 -5.39 -8.81
CA MET A 279 -18.05 -4.10 -9.11
C MET A 279 -18.67 -3.41 -10.34
N GLU A 280 -18.99 -4.18 -11.38
CA GLU A 280 -19.66 -3.65 -12.57
C GLU A 280 -21.10 -3.22 -12.26
N ALA A 281 -21.86 -4.04 -11.52
CA ALA A 281 -23.21 -3.70 -11.09
C ALA A 281 -23.23 -2.42 -10.24
N GLU A 282 -22.29 -2.27 -9.30
CA GLU A 282 -22.15 -1.05 -8.49
C GLU A 282 -21.79 0.17 -9.34
N LYS A 283 -20.93 0.00 -10.36
CA LYS A 283 -20.58 1.08 -11.28
C LYS A 283 -21.77 1.50 -12.13
N ALA A 284 -22.55 0.53 -12.62
CA ALA A 284 -23.77 0.78 -13.36
C ALA A 284 -24.82 1.48 -12.48
N ALA A 285 -25.02 1.02 -11.24
CA ALA A 285 -25.90 1.66 -10.27
C ALA A 285 -25.48 3.11 -9.98
N LYS A 286 -24.19 3.37 -9.78
CA LYS A 286 -23.65 4.74 -9.59
C LYS A 286 -23.80 5.62 -10.82
N ALA A 287 -23.77 5.06 -12.03
CA ALA A 287 -23.99 5.79 -13.27
C ALA A 287 -25.46 6.20 -13.44
N LEU A 288 -26.39 5.42 -12.90
CA LEU A 288 -27.84 5.70 -12.91
C LEU A 288 -28.26 6.77 -11.89
N ILE A 289 -27.43 7.04 -10.86
CA ILE A 289 -27.68 8.16 -9.94
C ILE A 289 -27.53 9.45 -10.75
N PRO A 290 -28.60 10.26 -10.92
CA PRO A 290 -28.51 11.53 -11.60
C PRO A 290 -27.45 12.36 -10.90
N LYS A 291 -26.35 12.66 -11.61
CA LYS A 291 -25.38 13.65 -11.10
C LYS A 291 -26.19 14.91 -10.87
N THR A 292 -26.24 15.39 -9.63
CA THR A 292 -26.77 16.72 -9.33
C THR A 292 -26.19 17.66 -10.36
N ALA A 293 -27.05 18.34 -11.13
CA ALA A 293 -26.62 19.28 -12.15
C ALA A 293 -25.54 20.14 -11.51
N ARG A 294 -24.32 20.07 -12.04
CA ARG A 294 -23.26 20.98 -11.62
C ARG A 294 -23.85 22.36 -11.87
N VAL A 295 -24.18 23.09 -10.80
CA VAL A 295 -24.43 24.52 -10.88
C VAL A 295 -23.28 25.06 -11.71
N ALA A 296 -23.59 25.71 -12.83
CA ALA A 296 -22.58 26.26 -13.73
C ALA A 296 -21.64 27.11 -12.88
N GLY A 297 -20.45 26.58 -12.60
CA GLY A 297 -19.47 27.26 -11.77
C GLY A 297 -19.10 28.56 -12.47
N LYS A 298 -18.81 29.61 -11.67
CA LYS A 298 -18.20 30.86 -12.15
C LYS A 298 -17.16 30.55 -13.22
N ALA A 299 -17.15 31.34 -14.30
CA ALA A 299 -16.23 31.18 -15.43
C ALA A 299 -14.81 30.84 -14.93
N SER A 300 -14.22 29.76 -15.46
CA SER A 300 -12.92 29.25 -15.04
C SER A 300 -11.88 30.37 -14.99
N THR A 301 -11.30 30.60 -13.81
CA THR A 301 -10.21 31.58 -13.59
C THR A 301 -8.85 31.08 -14.07
N THR A 302 -8.80 29.86 -14.63
CA THR A 302 -7.58 29.19 -15.07
C THR A 302 -7.69 28.67 -16.51
N VAL A 303 -6.55 28.61 -17.21
CA VAL A 303 -6.40 28.04 -18.55
C VAL A 303 -5.26 27.01 -18.57
N PRO A 304 -5.45 25.82 -19.18
CA PRO A 304 -4.38 24.86 -19.36
C PRO A 304 -3.41 25.31 -20.46
N TYR A 305 -2.14 24.90 -20.35
CA TYR A 305 -1.13 25.15 -21.38
C TYR A 305 -0.20 23.96 -21.58
N LYS A 306 0.36 23.86 -22.78
CA LYS A 306 1.38 22.87 -23.16
C LYS A 306 2.39 23.53 -24.09
N MET A 307 3.65 23.50 -23.68
CA MET A 307 4.83 23.99 -24.40
C MET A 307 5.80 22.84 -24.63
N LEU A 308 6.86 23.07 -25.42
CA LEU A 308 7.81 22.02 -25.84
C LEU A 308 8.46 21.30 -24.65
N PHE A 309 8.72 22.01 -23.55
CA PHE A 309 9.38 21.47 -22.35
C PHE A 309 8.59 21.67 -21.04
N ALA A 310 7.37 22.20 -21.11
CA ALA A 310 6.55 22.49 -19.93
C ALA A 310 5.05 22.26 -20.20
N SER A 311 4.32 21.75 -19.21
CA SER A 311 2.85 21.70 -19.28
C SER A 311 2.24 21.98 -17.91
N GLY A 312 1.07 22.62 -17.90
CA GLY A 312 0.49 23.08 -16.64
C GLY A 312 -0.83 23.83 -16.81
N THR A 313 -1.19 24.57 -15.78
CA THR A 313 -2.35 25.47 -15.75
C THR A 313 -1.90 26.83 -15.26
N ARG A 314 -2.31 27.90 -15.94
CA ARG A 314 -2.02 29.28 -15.53
C ARG A 314 -3.30 30.06 -15.22
N PRO A 315 -3.22 31.18 -14.48
CA PRO A 315 -4.33 32.11 -14.37
C PRO A 315 -4.78 32.62 -15.75
N LYS A 316 -6.08 32.84 -15.93
CA LYS A 316 -6.64 33.36 -17.18
C LYS A 316 -6.25 34.82 -17.45
N THR A 317 -6.04 35.59 -16.38
CA THR A 317 -5.60 36.99 -16.45
C THR A 317 -4.11 37.06 -16.77
N LYS A 318 -3.70 38.10 -17.49
CA LYS A 318 -2.29 38.44 -17.73
C LYS A 318 -1.78 39.42 -16.67
N MET A 319 -0.56 39.24 -16.21
CA MET A 319 0.14 40.20 -15.34
C MET A 319 0.88 41.22 -16.22
N PRO A 320 0.79 42.54 -15.94
CA PRO A 320 1.56 43.56 -16.66
C PRO A 320 3.07 43.27 -16.72
N VAL A 321 3.72 43.64 -17.82
CA VAL A 321 5.16 43.40 -18.04
C VAL A 321 6.01 44.06 -16.95
N GLU A 322 5.60 45.23 -16.49
CA GLU A 322 6.27 45.98 -15.43
C GLU A 322 6.28 45.19 -14.11
N LYS A 323 5.17 44.50 -13.81
CA LYS A 323 5.07 43.63 -12.64
C LYS A 323 5.88 42.34 -12.82
N HIS A 324 5.96 41.79 -14.04
CA HIS A 324 6.90 40.69 -14.33
C HIS A 324 8.35 41.12 -14.10
N SER A 325 8.72 42.32 -14.55
CA SER A 325 10.07 42.88 -14.39
C SER A 325 10.40 43.10 -12.91
N GLU A 326 9.47 43.67 -12.14
CA GLU A 326 9.65 43.90 -10.70
C GLU A 326 9.82 42.58 -9.92
N VAL A 327 8.94 41.60 -10.15
CA VAL A 327 9.07 40.26 -9.54
C VAL A 327 10.36 39.60 -9.99
N GLY A 328 10.67 39.64 -11.28
CA GLY A 328 11.88 39.08 -11.86
C GLY A 328 13.15 39.62 -11.19
N LYS A 329 13.24 40.94 -10.99
CA LYS A 329 14.32 41.59 -10.25
C LYS A 329 14.46 41.05 -8.83
N LEU A 330 13.36 41.00 -8.07
CA LEU A 330 13.35 40.48 -6.69
C LEU A 330 13.82 39.01 -6.63
N LEU A 331 13.37 38.15 -7.54
CA LEU A 331 13.79 36.74 -7.58
C LEU A 331 15.27 36.60 -7.98
N LYS A 332 15.76 37.40 -8.93
CA LYS A 332 17.18 37.42 -9.36
C LYS A 332 18.10 37.83 -8.20
N GLU A 333 17.72 38.84 -7.41
CA GLU A 333 18.45 39.28 -6.21
C GLU A 333 18.55 38.15 -5.17
N VAL A 334 17.42 37.53 -4.84
CA VAL A 334 17.37 36.43 -3.87
C VAL A 334 18.19 35.23 -4.36
N LEU A 335 18.06 34.82 -5.63
CA LEU A 335 18.83 33.72 -6.20
C LEU A 335 20.34 33.97 -6.14
N THR A 336 20.76 35.19 -6.45
CA THR A 336 22.18 35.57 -6.47
C THR A 336 22.78 35.57 -5.07
N ALA A 337 22.06 36.10 -4.09
CA ALA A 337 22.55 36.23 -2.73
C ALA A 337 22.50 34.93 -1.91
N THR A 338 21.63 33.98 -2.30
CA THR A 338 21.34 32.76 -1.53
C THR A 338 21.88 31.48 -2.16
N ARG A 339 22.83 31.58 -3.11
CA ARG A 339 23.41 30.43 -3.85
C ARG A 339 23.82 29.24 -2.98
N GLY A 340 24.31 29.48 -1.77
CA GLY A 340 24.71 28.45 -0.79
C GLY A 340 23.56 27.68 -0.13
N ARG A 341 22.30 28.05 -0.36
CA ARG A 341 21.12 27.46 0.30
C ARG A 341 20.18 26.81 -0.71
N ALA A 342 20.42 25.54 -1.00
CA ALA A 342 19.63 24.74 -1.95
C ALA A 342 18.11 24.76 -1.70
N GLY A 343 17.68 24.88 -0.43
CA GLY A 343 16.27 24.98 -0.06
C GLY A 343 15.58 26.25 -0.56
N VAL A 344 16.32 27.34 -0.69
CA VAL A 344 15.80 28.62 -1.20
C VAL A 344 15.95 28.64 -2.71
N THR A 345 17.15 28.39 -3.21
CA THR A 345 17.47 28.51 -4.64
C THR A 345 16.59 27.63 -5.52
N LYS A 346 16.41 26.34 -5.18
CA LYS A 346 15.56 25.42 -5.96
C LYS A 346 14.10 25.87 -6.04
N ARG A 347 13.58 26.45 -4.95
CA ARG A 347 12.16 26.86 -4.89
C ARG A 347 11.93 28.17 -5.62
N VAL A 348 12.83 29.14 -5.43
CA VAL A 348 12.77 30.43 -6.12
C VAL A 348 12.98 30.24 -7.63
N ASP A 349 13.89 29.34 -8.03
CA ASP A 349 14.12 29.02 -9.44
C ASP A 349 12.90 28.37 -10.10
N GLN A 350 12.19 27.47 -9.39
CA GLN A 350 10.92 26.92 -9.86
C GLN A 350 9.83 27.99 -10.03
N VAL A 351 9.76 28.97 -9.13
CA VAL A 351 8.82 30.10 -9.25
C VAL A 351 9.18 30.95 -10.47
N ARG A 352 10.47 31.28 -10.63
CA ARG A 352 11.00 32.02 -11.77
C ARG A 352 10.66 31.34 -13.10
N SER A 353 10.95 30.05 -13.23
CA SER A 353 10.69 29.29 -14.45
C SER A 353 9.19 29.20 -14.78
N GLU A 354 8.32 29.07 -13.78
CA GLU A 354 6.88 29.04 -14.02
C GLU A 354 6.33 30.41 -14.46
N LEU A 355 6.84 31.51 -13.89
CA LEU A 355 6.44 32.86 -14.29
C LEU A 355 6.96 33.26 -15.68
N ASP A 356 8.15 32.79 -16.05
CA ASP A 356 8.69 32.89 -17.40
C ASP A 356 7.80 32.16 -18.42
N ASN A 357 7.40 30.93 -18.09
CA ASN A 357 6.44 30.17 -18.89
C ASN A 357 5.10 30.91 -19.04
N TRP A 358 4.62 31.56 -17.97
CA TRP A 358 3.37 32.32 -18.04
C TRP A 358 3.52 33.57 -18.89
N ALA A 359 4.61 34.34 -18.72
CA ALA A 359 4.89 35.53 -19.52
C ALA A 359 4.92 35.21 -21.02
N GLN A 360 5.56 34.10 -21.42
CA GLN A 360 5.63 33.65 -22.81
C GLN A 360 4.25 33.33 -23.41
N LEU A 361 3.28 32.93 -22.58
CA LEU A 361 1.91 32.62 -22.99
C LEU A 361 0.94 33.80 -22.83
N GLU A 362 1.36 34.84 -22.12
CA GLU A 362 0.57 36.06 -21.88
C GLU A 362 0.83 37.13 -22.93
N TYR A 363 2.04 37.17 -23.48
CA TYR A 363 2.50 38.14 -24.45
C TYR A 363 2.98 37.46 -25.73
N ASP A 364 2.66 38.07 -26.88
CA ASP A 364 3.19 37.64 -28.16
C ASP A 364 4.52 38.36 -28.45
N ARG A 365 5.28 37.86 -29.43
CA ARG A 365 6.56 38.46 -29.84
C ARG A 365 6.45 39.89 -30.39
N LYS A 366 5.24 40.35 -30.71
CA LYS A 366 4.99 41.71 -31.19
C LYS A 366 4.84 42.69 -30.03
N THR A 367 4.29 42.24 -28.91
CA THR A 367 4.06 43.04 -27.70
C THR A 367 5.23 42.98 -26.73
N LEU A 368 5.98 41.88 -26.71
CA LEU A 368 7.19 41.74 -25.91
C LEU A 368 8.28 41.08 -26.77
N PRO A 369 9.21 41.87 -27.35
CA PRO A 369 10.33 41.34 -28.13
C PRO A 369 11.19 40.39 -27.32
N ASP A 370 11.83 39.42 -27.99
CA ASP A 370 12.60 38.36 -27.33
C ASP A 370 13.67 38.91 -26.36
N GLY A 371 14.33 40.03 -26.69
CA GLY A 371 15.31 40.67 -25.80
C GLY A 371 14.72 41.09 -24.46
N GLU A 372 13.64 41.87 -24.50
CA GLU A 372 12.93 42.34 -23.28
C GLU A 372 12.32 41.18 -22.49
N PHE A 373 11.84 40.13 -23.18
CA PHE A 373 11.34 38.92 -22.54
C PHE A 373 12.43 38.22 -21.71
N PHE A 374 13.61 37.99 -22.27
CA PHE A 374 14.69 37.32 -21.55
C PHE A 374 15.26 38.15 -20.38
N ASP A 375 15.16 39.48 -20.46
CA ASP A 375 15.59 40.38 -19.39
C ASP A 375 14.71 40.30 -18.13
N LEU A 376 13.43 39.91 -18.28
CA LEU A 376 12.50 39.76 -17.16
C LEU A 376 13.07 38.83 -16.09
N TYR A 377 13.55 37.64 -16.48
CA TYR A 377 13.91 36.59 -15.52
C TYR A 377 15.37 36.09 -15.59
N TYR A 378 16.12 36.31 -16.69
CA TYR A 378 17.41 35.63 -16.89
C TYR A 378 18.63 36.49 -17.23
N HIS A 379 18.55 37.46 -18.13
CA HIS A 379 19.75 38.08 -18.72
C HIS A 379 20.44 39.15 -17.86
N GLU A 380 19.71 39.94 -17.08
CA GLU A 380 20.29 41.00 -16.28
C GLU A 380 21.10 40.43 -15.09
N ARG A 381 22.40 40.76 -15.02
CA ARG A 381 23.24 40.43 -13.86
C ARG A 381 22.90 41.40 -12.72
N VAL A 382 22.26 40.87 -11.68
CA VAL A 382 22.01 41.66 -10.48
C VAL A 382 23.20 41.59 -9.53
N GLU A 383 23.83 42.73 -9.29
CA GLU A 383 24.85 42.87 -8.25
C GLU A 383 24.17 43.03 -6.89
N VAL A 384 24.39 42.06 -6.00
CA VAL A 384 23.92 42.13 -4.61
C VAL A 384 25.12 42.44 -3.71
N PRO A 385 25.03 43.50 -2.86
CA PRO A 385 26.08 43.87 -1.90
C PRO A 385 26.51 42.68 -1.04
N GLU A 386 27.79 42.59 -0.67
CA GLU A 386 28.29 41.48 0.14
C GLU A 386 27.58 41.39 1.51
N ALA A 387 27.22 42.53 2.09
CA ALA A 387 26.46 42.62 3.34
C ALA A 387 25.08 41.96 3.27
N GLU A 388 24.54 41.75 2.06
CA GLU A 388 23.26 41.09 1.83
C GLU A 388 23.42 39.62 1.41
N ARG A 389 24.64 39.07 1.34
CA ARG A 389 24.84 37.66 0.95
C ARG A 389 24.70 36.72 2.14
N GLY A 390 24.23 35.51 1.85
CA GLY A 390 24.17 34.43 2.84
C GLY A 390 23.23 34.73 4.02
N VAL A 391 23.67 34.35 5.22
CA VAL A 391 22.87 34.47 6.46
C VAL A 391 22.65 35.94 6.85
N VAL A 392 23.62 36.82 6.58
CA VAL A 392 23.60 38.24 6.99
C VAL A 392 22.45 38.98 6.29
N GLY A 393 22.22 38.72 5.01
CA GLY A 393 21.13 39.32 4.24
C GLY A 393 19.76 38.66 4.38
N ARG A 394 19.59 37.66 5.26
CA ARG A 394 18.35 36.85 5.30
C ARG A 394 17.08 37.69 5.43
N ALA A 395 17.10 38.75 6.25
CA ALA A 395 15.95 39.61 6.49
C ALA A 395 15.52 40.35 5.22
N HIS A 396 16.50 40.93 4.50
CA HIS A 396 16.27 41.59 3.21
C HIS A 396 15.67 40.63 2.16
N HIS A 397 16.13 39.38 2.13
CA HIS A 397 15.59 38.38 1.17
C HIS A 397 14.21 37.86 1.55
N VAL A 398 13.89 37.80 2.84
CA VAL A 398 12.52 37.51 3.29
C VAL A 398 11.58 38.63 2.84
N GLU A 399 11.97 39.89 3.01
CA GLU A 399 11.19 41.05 2.56
C GLU A 399 11.00 41.04 1.03
N ARG A 400 12.06 40.80 0.24
CA ARG A 400 11.97 40.65 -1.22
C ARG A 400 10.98 39.57 -1.66
N LEU A 401 10.99 38.41 -0.97
CA LEU A 401 10.04 37.33 -1.26
C LEU A 401 8.60 37.68 -0.84
N GLN A 402 8.42 38.44 0.24
CA GLN A 402 7.12 38.96 0.64
C GLN A 402 6.58 39.98 -0.38
N SER A 403 7.42 40.87 -0.88
CA SER A 403 7.08 41.82 -1.95
C SER A 403 6.70 41.09 -3.24
N ALA A 404 7.49 40.10 -3.67
CA ALA A 404 7.16 39.27 -4.84
C ALA A 404 5.79 38.57 -4.66
N LYS A 405 5.52 38.02 -3.48
CA LYS A 405 4.22 37.43 -3.14
C LYS A 405 3.08 38.45 -3.22
N ALA A 406 3.27 39.67 -2.70
CA ALA A 406 2.26 40.73 -2.75
C ALA A 406 1.94 41.13 -4.20
N ILE A 407 2.96 41.28 -5.05
CA ILE A 407 2.78 41.60 -6.47
C ILE A 407 1.97 40.50 -7.16
N LEU A 408 2.31 39.23 -6.97
CA LEU A 408 1.60 38.09 -7.58
C LEU A 408 0.13 38.01 -7.15
N VAL A 409 -0.16 38.23 -5.87
CA VAL A 409 -1.55 38.25 -5.35
C VAL A 409 -2.33 39.43 -5.90
N SER A 410 -1.68 40.58 -6.15
CA SER A 410 -2.33 41.75 -6.75
C SER A 410 -2.57 41.60 -8.25
N ALA A 411 -1.73 40.82 -8.95
CA ALA A 411 -1.74 40.73 -10.41
C ALA A 411 -2.66 39.61 -10.93
N TYR A 412 -2.79 38.51 -10.18
CA TYR A 412 -3.56 37.35 -10.60
C TYR A 412 -4.76 37.10 -9.68
N PRO A 413 -5.90 36.64 -10.23
CA PRO A 413 -7.03 36.20 -9.41
C PRO A 413 -6.67 34.95 -8.60
N ASP A 414 -7.30 34.77 -7.45
CA ASP A 414 -7.10 33.56 -6.64
C ASP A 414 -7.43 32.31 -7.46
N SER A 415 -6.42 31.46 -7.59
CA SER A 415 -6.44 30.28 -8.43
C SER A 415 -5.45 29.25 -7.91
N LYS A 416 -5.68 27.97 -8.22
CA LYS A 416 -4.76 26.89 -7.81
C LYS A 416 -3.30 27.14 -8.26
N PRO A 417 -3.02 27.56 -9.51
CA PRO A 417 -1.66 27.85 -9.95
C PRO A 417 -0.97 28.93 -9.12
N LEU A 418 -1.68 30.03 -8.84
CA LEU A 418 -1.17 31.10 -8.00
C LEU A 418 -0.85 30.60 -6.58
N ARG A 419 -1.78 29.86 -5.95
CA ARG A 419 -1.55 29.29 -4.62
C ARG A 419 -0.36 28.34 -4.57
N ASP A 420 -0.12 27.58 -5.63
CA ASP A 420 1.02 26.67 -5.73
C ASP A 420 2.35 27.45 -5.85
N LEU A 421 2.39 28.61 -6.50
CA LEU A 421 3.55 29.52 -6.49
C LEU A 421 3.77 30.17 -5.13
N ILE A 422 2.71 30.72 -4.54
CA ILE A 422 2.78 31.34 -3.21
C ILE A 422 3.28 30.35 -2.15
N LYS A 423 2.82 29.10 -2.20
CA LYS A 423 3.31 28.04 -1.31
C LYS A 423 4.81 27.79 -1.45
N LYS A 424 5.37 27.87 -2.67
CA LYS A 424 6.82 27.73 -2.88
C LYS A 424 7.59 28.89 -2.29
N ILE A 425 7.07 30.12 -2.44
CA ILE A 425 7.64 31.33 -1.83
C ILE A 425 7.62 31.22 -0.29
N ASP A 426 6.49 30.81 0.30
CA ASP A 426 6.37 30.64 1.76
C ASP A 426 7.36 29.57 2.29
N LEU A 427 7.58 28.49 1.55
CA LEU A 427 8.57 27.47 1.90
C LEU A 427 10.02 27.98 1.73
N ALA A 428 10.28 28.87 0.78
CA ALA A 428 11.57 29.52 0.63
C ALA A 428 11.85 30.49 1.79
N ILE A 429 10.85 31.29 2.20
CA ILE A 429 10.92 32.16 3.39
C ILE A 429 11.25 31.34 4.63
N LYS A 430 10.51 30.26 4.90
CA LYS A 430 10.81 29.36 6.02
C LYS A 430 12.23 28.78 5.96
N SER A 431 12.75 28.52 4.75
CA SER A 431 14.10 28.00 4.57
C SER A 431 15.20 29.04 4.84
N LEU A 432 14.91 30.33 4.58
CA LEU A 432 15.75 31.48 4.95
C LEU A 432 15.74 31.73 6.45
N GLU A 433 14.56 31.71 7.09
CA GLU A 433 14.42 31.90 8.54
C GLU A 433 15.15 30.80 9.34
N ALA A 434 15.14 29.58 8.82
CA ALA A 434 15.87 28.45 9.39
C ALA A 434 17.36 28.40 9.02
N TRP A 435 17.87 29.36 8.24
CA TRP A 435 19.29 29.43 7.89
C TRP A 435 20.09 30.02 9.05
N ARG A 436 20.98 29.20 9.60
CA ARG A 436 21.92 29.56 10.66
C ARG A 436 23.31 29.83 10.08
#